data_AF-A0A2V9J694-F1
#
_entry.id   AF-A0A2V9J694-F1
#
_cell.length_a   1.000
_cell.length_b   1.000
_cell.length_c   1.000
_cell.angle_alpha   90.00
_cell.angle_beta   90.00
_cell.angle_gamma   90.00
#
_symmetry.space_group_name_H-M   'P 1'
#
loop_
_entity.id
_entity.type
_entity.pdbx_description
1 polymer ?
#
loop_
_entity_poly.entity_id
_entity_poly.type
_entity_poly.pdbx_seq_one_letter_code
_entity_poly.pdbx_strand_id
1 'polypeptide(L)'
;MRKVGTVLSLFAILAWAASVTGAKEHGYQRGMIVSMSSVPCGSQVKRHKKTQELLCQEYVLRSDTMEYHIRQGEPKRADLLPVGQETEFRVDKDRIRVRVPGSGKEHEYQVVSEAARADTNASGPAAQQ
;
A
#
# COMPACT_ATOMS: atom_id res chain seq x y z
N MET A 1 -75.12 -4.36 -12.35
CA MET A 1 -74.39 -3.21 -12.94
C MET A 1 -73.25 -2.82 -12.01
N ARG A 2 -72.06 -2.55 -12.57
CA ARG A 2 -70.84 -1.95 -11.97
C ARG A 2 -70.01 -2.88 -11.07
N LYS A 3 -68.71 -3.12 -11.25
CA LYS A 3 -67.75 -2.97 -12.37
C LYS A 3 -66.52 -3.77 -11.90
N VAL A 4 -66.04 -4.69 -12.73
CA VAL A 4 -64.77 -5.41 -12.57
C VAL A 4 -63.63 -4.40 -12.58
N GLY A 5 -62.77 -4.44 -11.55
CA GLY A 5 -61.57 -3.62 -11.42
C GLY A 5 -60.35 -4.51 -11.22
N THR A 6 -60.13 -5.42 -12.16
CA THR A 6 -58.84 -6.08 -12.36
C THR A 6 -57.81 -5.02 -12.75
N VAL A 7 -56.55 -5.33 -12.47
CA VAL A 7 -55.34 -4.63 -12.95
C VAL A 7 -54.93 -3.42 -12.11
N LEU A 8 -54.38 -3.67 -10.91
CA LEU A 8 -53.33 -2.79 -10.40
C LEU A 8 -52.17 -3.61 -9.85
N SER A 9 -51.03 -3.46 -10.50
CA SER A 9 -49.68 -3.77 -10.03
C SER A 9 -49.31 -5.24 -9.85
N LEU A 10 -49.18 -5.96 -10.98
CA LEU A 10 -48.17 -7.00 -11.11
C LEU A 10 -46.77 -6.39 -10.86
N PHE A 11 -46.09 -6.84 -9.80
CA PHE A 11 -44.66 -7.14 -9.79
C PHE A 11 -43.69 -6.18 -10.50
N ALA A 12 -43.77 -4.87 -10.22
CA ALA A 12 -42.66 -3.94 -10.50
C ALA A 12 -41.65 -3.91 -9.33
N ILE A 13 -41.27 -5.09 -8.80
CA ILE A 13 -40.27 -5.24 -7.74
C ILE A 13 -39.14 -6.15 -8.26
N LEU A 14 -38.60 -5.87 -9.45
CA LEU A 14 -37.37 -6.49 -9.93
C LEU A 14 -36.64 -5.50 -10.82
N ALA A 15 -35.82 -4.62 -10.22
CA ALA A 15 -34.59 -4.10 -10.83
C ALA A 15 -33.98 -2.99 -9.95
N TRP A 16 -33.44 -3.35 -8.79
CA TRP A 16 -32.32 -2.60 -8.20
C TRP A 16 -31.41 -3.57 -7.46
N ALA A 17 -30.76 -4.42 -8.24
CA ALA A 17 -29.55 -5.13 -7.83
C ALA A 17 -28.42 -4.67 -8.76
N ALA A 18 -27.87 -3.49 -8.47
CA ALA A 18 -26.58 -3.09 -8.98
C ALA A 18 -25.88 -2.23 -7.91
N SER A 19 -25.84 -2.71 -6.68
CA SER A 19 -24.75 -2.36 -5.78
C SER A 19 -23.50 -3.03 -6.35
N VAL A 20 -22.80 -2.32 -7.24
CA VAL A 20 -21.37 -2.55 -7.41
C VAL A 20 -20.74 -2.27 -6.06
N THR A 21 -20.66 -3.28 -5.21
CA THR A 21 -19.73 -3.27 -4.08
C THR A 21 -18.35 -3.36 -4.68
N GLY A 22 -17.83 -2.21 -5.10
CA GLY A 22 -16.39 -2.00 -5.08
C GLY A 22 -16.01 -2.21 -3.62
N ALA A 23 -15.53 -3.40 -3.30
CA ALA A 23 -15.01 -3.73 -1.99
C ALA A 23 -13.86 -2.75 -1.74
N LYS A 24 -14.17 -1.62 -1.12
CA LYS A 24 -13.20 -0.64 -0.67
C LYS A 24 -12.52 -1.34 0.49
N GLU A 25 -11.43 -2.03 0.21
CA GLU A 25 -10.66 -2.72 1.23
C GLU A 25 -10.17 -1.66 2.23
N HIS A 26 -10.87 -1.59 3.36
CA HIS A 26 -10.66 -0.62 4.41
C HIS A 26 -9.26 -0.83 4.98
N GLY A 27 -8.30 0.01 4.59
CA GLY A 27 -6.94 0.00 5.12
C GLY A 27 -5.85 0.29 4.10
N TYR A 28 -6.13 0.17 2.79
CA TYR A 28 -5.15 0.53 1.78
C TYR A 28 -5.11 2.05 1.55
N GLN A 29 -3.88 2.55 1.47
CA GLN A 29 -3.52 3.92 1.19
C GLN A 29 -2.59 3.93 -0.03
N ARG A 30 -2.50 5.08 -0.70
CA ARG A 30 -1.63 5.25 -1.86
C ARG A 30 -0.32 5.87 -1.41
N GLY A 31 0.77 5.45 -2.04
CA GLY A 31 2.10 5.99 -1.81
C GLY A 31 3.01 5.73 -3.00
N MET A 32 4.23 6.22 -2.93
CA MET A 32 5.22 6.08 -3.99
C MET A 32 6.55 5.60 -3.42
N ILE A 33 7.20 4.69 -4.12
CA ILE A 33 8.55 4.26 -3.79
C ILE A 33 9.52 5.30 -4.34
N VAL A 34 10.12 6.10 -3.48
CA VAL A 34 10.96 7.23 -3.90
C VAL A 34 12.42 6.84 -4.08
N SER A 35 12.89 5.81 -3.38
CA SER A 35 14.26 5.32 -3.51
C SER A 35 14.39 3.85 -3.11
N MET A 36 15.50 3.25 -3.55
CA MET A 36 15.95 1.91 -3.20
C MET A 36 17.44 1.98 -2.89
N SER A 37 17.86 1.41 -1.76
CA SER A 37 19.25 1.37 -1.30
C SER A 37 19.62 -0.03 -0.82
N SER A 38 20.88 -0.43 -1.03
CA SER A 38 21.44 -1.66 -0.46
C SER A 38 22.20 -1.31 0.82
N VAL A 39 21.71 -1.78 1.95
CA VAL A 39 22.22 -1.42 3.28
C VAL A 39 22.70 -2.65 4.05
N PRO A 40 23.77 -2.54 4.85
CA PRO A 40 24.16 -3.57 5.79
C PRO A 40 23.02 -3.94 6.73
N CYS A 41 22.69 -5.22 6.80
CA CYS A 41 21.59 -5.72 7.63
C CYS A 41 21.93 -6.97 8.45
N GLY A 42 23.15 -7.48 8.32
CA GLY A 42 23.60 -8.63 9.10
C GLY A 42 24.93 -9.17 8.64
N SER A 43 25.30 -10.34 9.15
CA SER A 43 26.55 -11.02 8.80
C SER A 43 26.32 -12.51 8.65
N GLN A 44 26.78 -13.11 7.56
CA GLN A 44 26.71 -14.56 7.34
C GLN A 44 28.09 -15.19 7.60
N VAL A 45 28.12 -16.19 8.48
CA VAL A 45 29.32 -17.02 8.67
C VAL A 45 29.30 -18.16 7.65
N LYS A 46 30.20 -18.09 6.65
CA LYS A 46 30.41 -19.24 5.76
C LYS A 46 31.30 -20.27 6.47
N ARG A 47 30.94 -21.55 6.41
CA ARG A 47 31.76 -22.65 6.96
C ARG A 47 33.19 -22.49 6.42
N HIS A 48 34.16 -22.35 7.34
CA HIS A 48 35.53 -21.87 7.13
C HIS A 48 35.72 -20.33 7.04
N LYS A 49 35.68 -19.69 8.23
CA LYS A 49 36.45 -18.49 8.64
C LYS A 49 36.34 -17.19 7.82
N LYS A 50 35.30 -16.99 7.00
CA LYS A 50 34.99 -15.65 6.46
C LYS A 50 33.57 -15.24 6.81
N THR A 51 33.46 -14.26 7.68
CA THR A 51 32.22 -13.51 7.93
C THR A 51 32.02 -12.58 6.74
N GLN A 52 30.94 -12.76 5.98
CA GLN A 52 30.54 -11.86 4.91
C GLN A 52 29.41 -10.96 5.41
N GLU A 53 29.55 -9.66 5.20
CA GLU A 53 28.48 -8.69 5.45
C GLU A 53 27.30 -8.96 4.50
N LEU A 54 26.10 -9.03 5.08
CA LEU A 54 24.85 -9.23 4.34
C LEU A 54 24.25 -7.85 4.03
N LEU A 55 23.96 -7.62 2.75
CA LEU A 55 23.28 -6.43 2.28
C LEU A 55 21.81 -6.75 2.03
N CYS A 56 20.91 -5.92 2.56
CA CYS A 56 19.48 -5.99 2.34
C CYS A 56 19.01 -4.81 1.49
N GLN A 57 17.91 -5.00 0.77
CA GLN A 57 17.25 -3.91 0.07
C GLN A 57 16.34 -3.15 1.04
N GLU A 58 16.60 -1.86 1.17
CA GLU A 58 15.76 -0.88 1.86
C GLU A 58 15.11 0.04 0.84
N TYR A 59 13.83 0.31 1.02
CA TYR A 59 13.04 1.21 0.19
C TYR A 59 12.52 2.36 1.03
N VAL A 60 12.37 3.52 0.40
CA VAL A 60 11.64 4.64 1.00
C VAL A 60 10.26 4.71 0.34
N LEU A 61 9.23 4.41 1.14
CA LEU A 61 7.84 4.52 0.75
C LEU A 61 7.28 5.83 1.30
N ARG A 62 6.84 6.70 0.40
CA ARG A 62 6.32 8.03 0.75
C ARG A 62 4.82 8.07 0.50
N SER A 63 4.06 8.44 1.53
CA SER A 63 2.64 8.79 1.43
C SER A 63 2.46 10.31 1.41
N ASP A 64 1.21 10.76 1.51
CA ASP A 64 0.90 12.18 1.60
C ASP A 64 1.51 12.84 2.84
N THR A 65 1.54 12.13 3.97
CA THR A 65 1.93 12.71 5.28
C THR A 65 3.14 12.04 5.92
N MET A 66 3.54 10.85 5.47
CA MET A 66 4.56 10.03 6.11
C MET A 66 5.60 9.55 5.10
N GLU A 67 6.80 9.30 5.59
CA GLU A 67 7.88 8.62 4.90
C GLU A 67 8.32 7.41 5.73
N TYR A 68 8.28 6.24 5.11
CA TYR A 68 8.59 4.95 5.72
C TYR A 68 9.85 4.39 5.09
N HIS A 69 10.84 4.03 5.90
CA HIS A 69 11.95 3.18 5.47
C HIS A 69 11.55 1.73 5.72
N ILE A 70 11.47 0.94 4.66
CA ILE A 70 10.99 -0.44 4.72
C ILE A 70 12.01 -1.41 4.14
N ARG A 71 12.16 -2.58 4.77
CA ARG A 71 13.07 -3.65 4.32
C ARG A 71 12.33 -4.94 4.08
N GLN A 72 12.78 -5.72 3.11
CA GLN A 72 12.30 -7.09 2.95
C GLN A 72 12.82 -7.96 4.10
N GLY A 73 11.94 -8.73 4.74
CA GLY A 73 12.30 -9.56 5.90
C GLY A 73 13.24 -10.72 5.56
N GLU A 74 13.02 -11.41 4.43
CA GLU A 74 13.94 -12.42 3.91
C GLU A 74 14.34 -12.07 2.46
N PRO A 75 15.61 -12.26 2.06
CA PRO A 75 16.08 -12.04 0.67
C PRO A 75 15.57 -13.11 -0.33
N LYS A 76 14.44 -13.78 -0.04
CA LYS A 76 13.90 -14.84 -0.89
C LYS A 76 13.03 -14.25 -1.99
N ARG A 77 13.60 -14.09 -3.19
CA ARG A 77 12.90 -13.92 -4.49
C ARG A 77 11.63 -13.03 -4.42
N ALA A 78 11.66 -11.94 -3.65
CA ALA A 78 10.58 -10.97 -3.67
C ALA A 78 10.78 -10.08 -4.90
N ASP A 79 9.69 -9.81 -5.61
CA ASP A 79 9.68 -8.91 -6.76
C ASP A 79 10.16 -7.53 -6.28
N LEU A 80 11.10 -6.91 -7.01
CA LEU A 80 11.60 -5.57 -6.66
C LEU A 80 10.47 -4.55 -6.78
N LEU A 81 10.40 -3.61 -5.84
CA LEU A 81 9.44 -2.52 -5.95
C LEU A 81 9.97 -1.48 -6.95
N PRO A 82 9.19 -1.13 -8.00
CA PRO A 82 9.61 -0.12 -8.97
C PRO A 82 9.68 1.27 -8.33
N VAL A 83 10.84 1.91 -8.45
CA VAL A 83 11.06 3.30 -7.99
C VAL A 83 10.32 4.27 -8.90
N GLY A 84 9.74 5.32 -8.32
CA GLY A 84 8.99 6.37 -9.02
C GLY A 84 7.57 5.95 -9.40
N GLN A 85 7.13 4.76 -8.99
CA GLN A 85 5.80 4.27 -9.29
C GLN A 85 4.89 4.32 -8.06
N GLU A 86 3.65 4.71 -8.29
CA GLU A 86 2.63 4.69 -7.27
C GLU A 86 2.18 3.26 -6.97
N THR A 87 1.94 2.98 -5.69
CA THR A 87 1.55 1.68 -5.16
C THR A 87 0.48 1.84 -4.08
N GLU A 88 -0.31 0.80 -3.90
CA GLU A 88 -1.22 0.69 -2.75
C GLU A 88 -0.51 -0.07 -1.63
N PHE A 89 -0.63 0.43 -0.40
CA PHE A 89 -0.06 -0.22 0.76
C PHE A 89 -0.97 -0.11 1.97
N ARG A 90 -0.77 -0.99 2.95
CA ARG A 90 -1.41 -0.92 4.26
C ARG A 90 -0.38 -1.14 5.36
N VAL A 91 -0.56 -0.44 6.46
CA VAL A 91 0.29 -0.56 7.66
C VAL A 91 -0.35 -1.57 8.61
N ASP A 92 0.42 -2.55 9.06
CA ASP A 92 0.04 -3.57 10.03
C ASP A 92 1.11 -3.65 11.12
N LYS A 93 0.94 -2.84 12.17
CA LYS A 93 1.88 -2.68 13.29
C LYS A 93 3.28 -2.29 12.81
N ASP A 94 4.24 -3.20 12.90
CA ASP A 94 5.64 -3.02 12.55
C ASP A 94 5.95 -3.44 11.10
N ARG A 95 4.91 -3.75 10.32
CA ARG A 95 5.02 -4.22 8.95
C ARG A 95 4.17 -3.40 8.00
N ILE A 96 4.66 -3.24 6.79
CA ILE A 96 3.93 -2.64 5.68
C ILE A 96 3.73 -3.68 4.59
N ARG A 97 2.50 -3.78 4.11
CA ARG A 97 2.15 -4.64 2.98
C ARG A 97 1.94 -3.79 1.75
N VAL A 98 2.73 -4.01 0.71
CA VAL A 98 2.74 -3.22 -0.53
C VAL A 98 2.26 -4.09 -1.68
N ARG A 99 1.35 -3.56 -2.50
CA ARG A 99 0.91 -4.19 -3.74
C ARG A 99 1.84 -3.82 -4.88
N VAL A 100 2.46 -4.83 -5.49
CA VAL A 100 3.28 -4.62 -6.68
C VAL A 100 2.37 -4.20 -7.83
N PRO A 101 2.63 -3.03 -8.44
CA PRO A 101 1.80 -2.55 -9.53
C PRO A 101 1.93 -3.48 -10.75
N GLY A 102 0.82 -3.69 -11.46
CA GLY A 102 0.74 -4.58 -12.62
C GLY A 102 0.52 -6.05 -12.28
N SER A 103 1.21 -6.62 -11.27
CA SER A 103 1.01 -8.01 -10.85
C SER A 103 -0.12 -8.19 -9.83
N GLY A 104 -0.40 -7.15 -9.03
CA GLY A 104 -1.38 -7.19 -7.94
C GLY A 104 -0.95 -8.01 -6.73
N LYS A 105 0.26 -8.58 -6.73
CA LYS A 105 0.78 -9.36 -5.60
C LYS A 105 1.06 -8.45 -4.41
N GLU A 106 0.71 -8.91 -3.21
CA GLU A 106 1.05 -8.23 -1.96
C GLU A 106 2.35 -8.80 -1.39
N HIS A 107 3.27 -7.90 -1.03
CA HIS A 107 4.54 -8.24 -0.37
C HIS A 107 4.64 -7.56 0.99
N GLU A 108 5.11 -8.28 1.99
CA GLU A 108 5.29 -7.79 3.35
C GLU A 108 6.72 -7.28 3.57
N TYR A 109 6.85 -6.12 4.20
CA TYR A 109 8.09 -5.44 4.52
C TYR A 109 8.11 -5.07 6.01
N GLN A 110 9.28 -5.14 6.63
CA GLN A 110 9.51 -4.65 7.98
C GLN A 110 9.73 -3.14 7.94
N VAL A 111 9.11 -2.41 8.86
CA VAL A 111 9.38 -0.99 9.06
C VAL A 111 10.67 -0.81 9.84
N VAL A 112 11.61 -0.03 9.27
CA VAL A 112 12.89 0.33 9.88
C VAL A 112 12.78 1.67 10.61
N SER A 113 12.14 2.64 9.96
CA SER A 113 11.87 3.96 10.54
C SER A 113 10.67 4.62 9.87
N GLU A 114 10.07 5.55 10.61
CA GLU A 114 8.91 6.34 10.18
C GLU A 114 9.18 7.81 10.50
N ALA A 115 8.86 8.70 9.57
CA ALA A 115 8.97 10.14 9.76
C ALA A 115 7.77 10.85 9.13
N ALA A 116 7.29 11.91 9.77
CA ALA A 116 6.34 12.82 9.11
C ALA A 116 7.05 13.53 7.94
N ARG A 117 6.33 13.75 6.84
CA ARG A 117 6.86 14.54 5.72
C ARG A 117 7.18 15.96 6.17
N ALA A 118 8.40 16.40 5.90
CA ALA A 118 8.82 17.76 6.21
C ALA A 118 8.19 18.80 5.26
N ASP A 119 7.89 18.39 4.01
CA ASP A 119 7.35 19.25 2.96
C ASP A 119 5.85 19.58 3.12
N THR A 120 5.11 18.85 3.97
CA THR A 120 3.70 19.16 4.27
C THR A 120 3.51 20.26 5.31
N ASN A 121 4.57 20.63 6.05
CA ASN A 121 4.53 21.74 7.00
C ASN A 121 4.81 23.11 6.34
N ALA A 122 5.14 23.13 5.05
CA ALA A 122 5.44 24.35 4.29
C ALA A 122 4.22 24.97 3.58
N SER A 123 3.03 24.39 3.71
CA SER A 123 1.77 24.91 3.15
C SER A 123 0.82 25.42 4.25
N GLY A 124 1.33 26.30 5.11
CA GLY A 124 0.46 27.25 5.83
C GLY A 124 -0.10 28.29 4.84
N PRO A 125 -1.34 28.78 4.99
CA PRO A 125 -1.92 29.72 4.04
C PRO A 125 -1.06 30.99 3.99
N ALA A 126 -0.65 31.37 2.78
CA ALA A 126 -0.09 32.68 2.51
C ALA A 126 -1.11 33.74 2.93
N ALA A 127 -0.90 34.33 4.11
CA ALA A 127 -1.63 35.48 4.59
C ALA A 127 -1.18 36.73 3.80
N GLN A 128 -2.13 37.28 3.04
CA GLN A 128 -2.39 38.69 2.73
C GLN A 128 -1.23 39.70 2.73
N GLN A 129 -1.05 40.35 1.57
CA GLN A 129 -0.79 41.79 1.46
C GLN A 129 -1.97 42.46 0.77
#